data_AF-A0A376TXX9-F1
#
_entry.id   AF-A0A376TXX9-F1
#
_cell.length_a   1.000
_cell.length_b   1.000
_cell.length_c   1.000
_cell.angle_alpha   90.00
_cell.angle_beta   90.00
_cell.angle_gamma   90.00
#
_symmetry.space_group_name_H-M   'P 1'
#
loop_
_entity.id
_entity.type
_entity.pdbx_description
1 polymer ?
#
loop_
_entity_poly.entity_id
_entity_poly.type
_entity_poly.pdbx_seq_one_letter_code
_entity_poly.pdbx_strand_id
1 'polypeptide(L)'
;MPVANALASVVYGFFYGLWPIAWIIIAAVFVYKISVKTGQFDIIRSSILSITPDQRLQMLIVGFCFGAFLEGAAGFGAPVAITAALLVGLGFKPLYAAGLCLIVNTAPVAFGAMGIPILVCRTSNRHRQL
;
A
#
# COMPACT_ATOMS: atom_id res chain seq x y z
N MET A 1 -1.46 5.67 37.24
CA MET A 1 -1.17 4.64 36.21
C MET A 1 0.15 3.98 36.57
N PRO A 2 0.22 2.64 36.69
CA PRO A 2 1.48 1.96 36.99
C PRO A 2 2.47 2.15 35.82
N VAL A 3 3.55 2.90 36.07
CA VAL A 3 4.55 3.29 35.06
C VAL A 3 5.20 2.07 34.40
N ALA A 4 5.37 0.98 35.16
CA ALA A 4 5.88 -0.29 34.66
C ALA A 4 5.01 -0.89 33.55
N ASN A 5 3.68 -0.87 33.70
CA ASN A 5 2.76 -1.41 32.71
C ASN A 5 2.67 -0.51 31.48
N ALA A 6 2.84 0.80 31.64
CA ALA A 6 2.89 1.75 30.53
C ALA A 6 4.16 1.55 29.68
N LEU A 7 5.32 1.34 30.31
CA LEU A 7 6.54 1.01 29.57
C LEU A 7 6.45 -0.36 28.88
N ALA A 8 5.90 -1.36 29.56
CA ALA A 8 5.74 -2.70 28.98
C ALA A 8 4.81 -2.69 27.76
N SER A 9 3.70 -1.93 27.78
CA SER A 9 2.78 -1.84 26.65
C SER A 9 3.37 -1.11 25.45
N VAL A 10 4.20 -0.08 25.68
CA VAL A 10 4.93 0.62 24.61
C VAL A 10 5.91 -0.34 23.91
N VAL A 11 6.72 -1.07 24.68
CA VAL A 11 7.69 -2.03 24.13
C VAL A 11 6.98 -3.13 23.37
N TYR A 12 5.91 -3.69 23.95
CA TYR A 12 5.12 -4.74 23.29
C TYR A 12 4.48 -4.25 21.99
N GLY A 13 3.86 -3.05 21.99
CA GLY A 13 3.26 -2.45 20.81
C GLY A 13 4.28 -2.17 19.70
N PHE A 14 5.49 -1.72 20.07
CA PHE A 14 6.57 -1.50 19.11
C PHE A 14 6.96 -2.78 18.38
N PHE A 15 7.27 -3.86 19.11
CA PHE A 15 7.64 -5.13 18.47
C PHE A 15 6.49 -5.77 17.69
N TYR A 16 5.27 -5.68 18.23
CA TYR A 16 4.07 -6.22 17.58
C TYR A 16 3.74 -5.50 16.26
N GLY A 17 4.03 -4.20 16.16
CA GLY A 17 3.90 -3.44 14.91
C GLY A 17 5.08 -3.66 13.96
N LEU A 18 6.31 -3.63 14.48
CA LEU A 18 7.53 -3.74 13.68
C LEU A 18 7.62 -5.10 12.98
N TRP A 19 7.29 -6.19 13.68
CA TRP A 19 7.51 -7.55 13.17
C TRP A 19 6.69 -7.87 11.91
N PRO A 20 5.37 -7.64 11.86
CA PRO A 20 4.57 -7.87 10.64
C PRO A 20 4.96 -6.93 9.51
N ILE A 21 5.19 -5.65 9.80
CA ILE A 21 5.54 -4.64 8.79
C ILE A 21 6.87 -4.99 8.13
N ALA A 22 7.87 -5.39 8.92
CA ALA A 22 9.18 -5.80 8.39
C ALA A 22 9.04 -6.98 7.42
N TRP A 23 8.24 -7.98 7.76
CA TRP A 23 8.04 -9.15 6.89
C TRP A 23 7.32 -8.81 5.59
N ILE A 24 6.33 -7.91 5.64
CA ILE A 24 5.60 -7.42 4.45
C ILE A 24 6.56 -6.68 3.51
N ILE A 25 7.40 -5.79 4.03
CA ILE A 25 8.35 -5.02 3.21
C ILE A 25 9.37 -5.95 2.55
N ILE A 26 9.93 -6.91 3.29
CA ILE A 26 10.89 -7.88 2.75
C ILE A 26 10.26 -8.70 1.62
N ALA A 27 9.08 -9.27 1.84
CA ALA A 27 8.37 -10.05 0.83
C ALA A 27 8.01 -9.21 -0.40
N ALA A 28 7.53 -7.98 -0.20
CA ALA A 28 7.17 -7.07 -1.28
C ALA A 28 8.40 -6.66 -2.12
N VAL A 29 9.52 -6.30 -1.47
CA VAL A 29 10.77 -5.96 -2.18
C VAL A 29 11.32 -7.17 -2.92
N PHE A 30 11.23 -8.37 -2.34
CA PHE A 30 11.66 -9.60 -3.00
C PHE A 30 10.85 -9.88 -4.27
N VAL A 31 9.52 -9.82 -4.19
CA VAL A 31 8.63 -9.98 -5.36
C VAL A 31 8.88 -8.87 -6.39
N TYR A 32 9.04 -7.62 -5.96
CA TYR A 32 9.38 -6.51 -6.85
C TYR A 32 10.70 -6.76 -7.60
N LYS A 33 11.75 -7.17 -6.88
CA LYS A 33 13.07 -7.49 -7.47
C LYS A 33 12.95 -8.64 -8.47
N ILE A 34 12.11 -9.65 -8.21
CA ILE A 34 11.82 -10.73 -9.16
C ILE A 34 11.10 -10.18 -10.40
N SER A 35 10.02 -9.43 -10.23
CA SER A 35 9.22 -8.88 -11.33
C SER A 35 10.00 -7.92 -12.24
N VAL A 36 10.96 -7.16 -11.67
CA VAL A 36 11.89 -6.33 -12.44
C VAL A 36 12.89 -7.20 -13.19
N LYS A 37 13.48 -8.22 -12.54
CA LYS A 37 14.48 -9.09 -13.16
C LYS A 37 13.89 -9.99 -14.26
N THR A 38 12.62 -10.37 -14.16
CA THR A 38 11.92 -11.16 -15.18
C THR A 38 11.42 -10.33 -16.37
N GLY A 39 11.61 -9.00 -16.36
CA GLY A 39 11.15 -8.12 -17.44
C GLY A 39 9.63 -7.97 -17.53
N GLN A 40 8.87 -8.56 -16.61
CA GLN A 40 7.40 -8.42 -16.60
C GLN A 40 6.96 -6.98 -16.31
N PHE A 41 7.80 -6.20 -15.64
CA PHE A 41 7.53 -4.79 -15.43
C PHE A 41 7.43 -4.01 -16.75
N ASP A 42 8.23 -4.36 -17.76
CA ASP A 42 8.14 -3.76 -19.10
C ASP A 42 6.86 -4.20 -19.84
N ILE A 43 6.37 -5.42 -19.58
CA ILE A 43 5.10 -5.90 -20.13
C ILE A 43 3.91 -5.13 -19.52
N ILE A 44 3.95 -4.85 -18.22
CA ILE A 44 2.93 -4.02 -17.55
C ILE A 44 2.96 -2.60 -18.13
N ARG A 45 4.17 -2.03 -18.29
CA ARG A 45 4.36 -0.72 -18.92
C ARG A 45 3.81 -0.69 -20.35
N SER A 46 4.11 -1.69 -21.19
CA SER A 46 3.60 -1.76 -22.56
C SER A 46 2.09 -1.93 -22.61
N SER A 47 1.50 -2.67 -21.65
CA SER A 47 0.05 -2.88 -21.56
C SER A 47 -0.69 -1.59 -21.18
N ILE A 48 -0.09 -0.75 -20.33
CA ILE A 48 -0.66 0.56 -19.98
C ILE A 48 -0.51 1.55 -21.15
N LEU A 49 0.66 1.57 -21.80
CA LEU A 49 0.92 2.43 -22.96
C LEU A 49 0.04 2.07 -24.17
N SER A 50 -0.36 0.79 -24.31
CA SER A 50 -1.23 0.36 -25.41
C SER A 50 -2.69 0.81 -25.26
N ILE A 51 -3.14 1.13 -24.04
CA ILE A 51 -4.53 1.58 -23.82
C ILE A 51 -4.67 3.05 -24.19
N THR A 52 -3.74 3.90 -23.77
CA THR A 52 -3.83 5.34 -24.03
C THR A 52 -2.46 6.01 -24.02
N PRO A 53 -2.16 6.87 -25.03
CA PRO A 53 -0.92 7.66 -25.07
C PRO A 53 -0.97 8.90 -24.14
N ASP A 54 -2.15 9.35 -23.73
CA ASP A 54 -2.30 10.52 -22.86
C ASP A 54 -1.88 10.24 -21.40
N GLN A 55 -0.92 11.04 -20.92
CA GLN A 55 -0.42 10.97 -19.55
C GLN A 55 -1.53 11.14 -18.50
N ARG A 56 -2.54 11.98 -18.74
CA ARG A 56 -3.63 12.20 -17.77
C ARG A 56 -4.46 10.94 -17.53
N LEU A 57 -4.79 10.21 -18.60
CA LEU A 57 -5.54 8.97 -18.55
C LEU A 57 -4.71 7.84 -17.97
N GLN A 58 -3.41 7.76 -18.29
CA GLN A 58 -2.48 6.82 -17.65
C GLN A 58 -2.41 7.03 -16.13
N MET A 59 -2.37 8.28 -15.68
CA MET A 59 -2.41 8.61 -14.25
C MET A 59 -3.70 8.11 -13.60
N LEU A 60 -4.85 8.29 -14.26
CA LEU A 60 -6.12 7.79 -13.73
C LEU A 60 -6.15 6.25 -13.66
N ILE A 61 -5.72 5.57 -14.73
CA ILE A 61 -5.74 4.10 -14.77
C ILE A 61 -4.78 3.51 -13.73
N VAL A 62 -3.55 4.02 -13.65
CA VAL A 62 -2.51 3.48 -12.77
C VAL A 62 -2.64 4.01 -11.34
N GLY A 63 -2.75 5.31 -11.18
CA GLY A 63 -2.80 5.97 -9.88
C GLY A 63 -4.13 5.76 -9.15
N PHE A 64 -5.26 5.79 -9.86
CA PHE A 64 -6.58 5.61 -9.25
C PHE A 64 -7.06 4.16 -9.32
N CYS A 65 -7.30 3.61 -10.51
CA CYS A 65 -7.94 2.30 -10.62
C CYS A 65 -7.06 1.16 -10.09
N PHE A 66 -5.81 1.08 -10.57
CA PHE A 66 -4.87 0.06 -10.12
C PHE A 66 -4.40 0.31 -8.68
N GLY A 67 -4.17 1.57 -8.30
CA GLY A 67 -3.87 1.96 -6.92
C GLY A 67 -4.96 1.53 -5.93
N ALA A 68 -6.23 1.80 -6.24
CA ALA A 68 -7.37 1.41 -5.41
C ALA A 68 -7.50 -0.11 -5.25
N PHE A 69 -7.26 -0.85 -6.32
CA PHE A 69 -7.23 -2.32 -6.28
C PHE A 69 -6.14 -2.84 -5.34
N LEU A 70 -4.92 -2.30 -5.47
CA LEU A 70 -3.81 -2.66 -4.59
C LEU A 70 -4.06 -2.25 -3.13
N GLU A 71 -4.74 -1.12 -2.89
CA GLU A 71 -5.10 -0.67 -1.54
C GLU A 71 -6.08 -1.62 -0.88
N GLY A 72 -7.06 -2.14 -1.62
CA GLY A 72 -7.96 -3.19 -1.14
C GLY A 72 -7.24 -4.51 -0.80
N ALA A 73 -6.15 -4.85 -1.50
CA ALA A 73 -5.43 -6.11 -1.30
C ALA A 73 -4.29 -6.05 -0.27
N ALA A 74 -3.51 -4.96 -0.27
CA ALA A 74 -2.29 -4.82 0.53
C ALA A 74 -2.42 -3.79 1.66
N GLY A 75 -3.08 -2.65 1.41
CA GLY A 75 -3.22 -1.56 2.36
C GLY A 75 -1.89 -0.92 2.80
N PHE A 76 -1.93 -0.14 3.89
CA PHE A 76 -0.75 0.40 4.58
C PHE A 76 0.18 1.29 3.71
N GLY A 77 -0.34 1.90 2.65
CA GLY A 77 0.43 2.80 1.78
C GLY A 77 1.42 2.11 0.82
N ALA A 78 1.52 0.78 0.84
CA ALA A 78 2.23 0.02 -0.19
C ALA A 78 1.75 0.30 -1.64
N PRO A 79 0.44 0.49 -1.90
CA PRO A 79 -0.07 0.81 -3.24
C PRO A 79 0.46 2.12 -3.81
N VAL A 80 0.58 3.15 -2.95
CA VAL A 80 1.11 4.46 -3.34
C VAL A 80 2.54 4.32 -3.83
N ALA A 81 3.37 3.52 -3.15
CA ALA A 81 4.75 3.28 -3.54
C ALA A 81 4.85 2.55 -4.89
N ILE A 82 4.03 1.51 -5.10
CA ILE A 82 4.03 0.71 -6.33
C ILE A 82 3.55 1.55 -7.53
N THR A 83 2.43 2.25 -7.39
CA THR A 83 1.85 3.07 -8.47
C THR A 83 2.70 4.28 -8.82
N ALA A 84 3.32 4.92 -7.82
CA ALA A 84 4.26 6.01 -8.06
C ALA A 84 5.50 5.53 -8.83
N ALA A 85 6.08 4.38 -8.47
CA ALA A 85 7.21 3.81 -9.20
C ALA A 85 6.85 3.46 -10.65
N LEU A 86 5.63 2.95 -10.89
CA LEU A 86 5.09 2.70 -12.22
C LEU A 86 4.94 3.99 -13.04
N LEU A 87 4.37 5.05 -12.48
CA LEU A 87 4.23 6.34 -13.16
C LEU A 87 5.59 6.98 -13.47
N VAL A 88 6.57 6.85 -12.58
CA VAL A 88 7.95 7.27 -12.87
C VAL A 88 8.55 6.48 -14.04
N GLY A 89 8.32 5.17 -14.10
CA GLY A 89 8.70 4.34 -15.25
C GLY A 89 8.02 4.73 -16.57
N LEU A 90 6.84 5.36 -16.50
CA LEU A 90 6.11 5.88 -17.66
C LEU A 90 6.56 7.28 -18.09
N GLY A 91 7.50 7.92 -17.36
CA GLY A 91 8.09 9.22 -17.72
C GLY A 91 7.58 10.41 -16.91
N PHE A 92 6.83 10.18 -15.82
CA PHE A 92 6.44 11.25 -14.91
C PHE A 92 7.61 11.67 -14.01
N LYS A 93 7.64 12.95 -13.63
CA LYS A 93 8.61 13.44 -12.63
C LYS A 93 8.37 12.75 -11.28
N PRO A 94 9.40 12.22 -10.59
CA PRO A 94 9.24 11.43 -9.36
C PRO A 94 8.41 12.10 -8.26
N LEU A 95 8.72 13.36 -7.95
CA LEU A 95 7.99 14.12 -6.92
C LEU A 95 6.52 14.34 -7.31
N TYR A 96 6.28 14.57 -8.59
CA TYR A 96 4.94 14.84 -9.11
C TYR A 96 4.10 13.56 -9.17
N ALA A 97 4.68 12.44 -9.60
CA ALA A 97 4.04 11.14 -9.59
C ALA A 97 3.66 10.70 -8.17
N ALA A 98 4.59 10.83 -7.22
CA ALA A 98 4.33 10.52 -5.81
C ALA A 98 3.22 11.39 -5.23
N GLY A 99 3.25 12.71 -5.49
CA GLY A 99 2.20 13.63 -5.04
C GLY A 99 0.83 13.30 -5.63
N LEU A 100 0.75 12.99 -6.93
CA LEU A 100 -0.50 12.59 -7.59
C LEU A 100 -1.04 11.27 -7.03
N CYS A 101 -0.19 10.24 -6.87
CA CYS A 101 -0.58 8.98 -6.26
C CYS A 101 -1.09 9.17 -4.83
N LEU A 102 -0.45 10.05 -4.03
CA LEU A 102 -0.91 10.37 -2.68
C LEU A 102 -2.31 11.00 -2.66
N ILE A 103 -2.55 12.01 -3.50
CA ILE A 103 -3.85 12.67 -3.60
C ILE A 103 -4.93 11.66 -3.99
N VAL A 104 -4.66 10.88 -5.03
CA VAL A 104 -5.62 9.96 -5.62
C VAL A 104 -5.92 8.77 -4.68
N ASN A 105 -4.97 8.37 -3.83
CA ASN A 105 -5.18 7.31 -2.84
C ASN A 105 -6.12 7.72 -1.70
N THR A 106 -6.48 9.00 -1.55
CA THR A 106 -7.36 9.49 -0.48
C THR A 106 -8.74 8.85 -0.49
N ALA A 107 -9.30 8.57 -1.67
CA ALA A 107 -10.61 7.93 -1.80
C ALA A 107 -10.58 6.42 -1.47
N PRO A 108 -9.67 5.60 -2.06
CA PRO A 108 -9.65 4.17 -1.80
C PRO A 108 -9.09 3.76 -0.42
N VAL A 109 -8.30 4.60 0.26
CA VAL A 109 -7.72 4.23 1.58
C VAL A 109 -8.78 3.90 2.64
N ALA A 110 -9.98 4.50 2.53
CA ALA A 110 -11.12 4.18 3.39
C ALA A 110 -11.62 2.73 3.24
N PHE A 111 -11.29 2.08 2.12
CA PHE A 111 -11.69 0.73 1.75
C PHE A 111 -10.52 -0.26 1.71
N GLY A 112 -9.32 0.18 2.12
CA GLY A 112 -8.10 -0.61 2.04
C GLY A 112 -8.09 -1.86 2.93
N ALA A 113 -7.04 -2.68 2.77
CA ALA A 113 -6.89 -4.08 3.19
C ALA A 113 -7.31 -4.45 4.61
N MET A 114 -7.54 -3.48 5.47
CA MET A 114 -7.85 -3.73 6.84
C MET A 114 -9.05 -2.89 7.23
N GLY A 115 -10.22 -3.42 6.90
CA GLY A 115 -11.34 -3.44 7.85
C GLY A 115 -10.97 -4.06 9.22
N ILE A 116 -9.68 -4.22 9.59
CA ILE A 116 -9.19 -4.49 10.94
C ILE A 116 -9.91 -3.64 11.96
N PRO A 117 -10.11 -2.31 11.82
CA PRO A 117 -10.80 -1.57 12.86
C PRO A 117 -12.20 -2.15 13.12
N ILE A 118 -12.88 -2.62 12.08
CA ILE A 118 -14.19 -3.27 12.17
C ILE A 118 -14.04 -4.70 12.73
N LEU A 119 -13.07 -5.48 12.28
CA LEU A 119 -12.78 -6.84 12.72
C LEU A 119 -12.33 -6.89 14.20
N VAL A 120 -11.45 -5.98 14.60
CA VAL A 120 -10.96 -5.72 15.96
C VAL A 120 -12.05 -5.14 16.84
N CYS A 121 -12.87 -4.18 16.38
CA CYS A 121 -14.06 -3.77 17.13
C CYS A 121 -14.99 -4.96 17.38
N ARG A 122 -15.16 -5.85 16.39
CA ARG A 122 -16.00 -7.04 16.52
C ARG A 122 -15.40 -8.10 17.45
N THR A 123 -14.08 -8.31 17.45
CA THR A 123 -13.41 -9.27 18.36
C THR A 123 -13.24 -8.70 19.78
N SER A 124 -12.95 -7.41 19.93
CA SER A 124 -12.82 -6.75 21.23
C SER A 124 -14.14 -6.74 22.00
N ASN A 125 -15.29 -6.70 21.32
CA ASN A 125 -16.60 -6.81 21.99
C ASN A 125 -16.89 -8.24 22.47
N ARG A 126 -16.30 -9.26 21.85
CA ARG A 126 -16.52 -10.68 22.20
C ARG A 126 -15.89 -11.07 23.54
N HIS A 127 -14.82 -10.39 23.95
CA HIS A 127 -14.15 -10.61 25.24
C HIS A 127 -14.72 -9.76 26.39
N ARG A 128 -15.68 -8.85 26.13
CA ARG A 128 -16.38 -8.08 27.17
C ARG A 128 -17.68 -8.73 27.64
N GLN A 129 -18.09 -9.85 27.04
CA GLN A 129 -19.34 -10.57 27.36
C GLN A 129 -19.10 -11.93 28.06
N LEU A 130 -17.86 -12.23 28.46
CA LEU A 130 -17.47 -13.36 29.31
C LEU A 130 -16.75 -12.81 30.54
#